data_AF-A0A9E4FUZ6-F1
#
_entry.id   AF-A0A9E4FUZ6-F1
#
_cell.length_a   1.000
_cell.length_b   1.000
_cell.length_c   1.000
_cell.angle_alpha   90.00
_cell.angle_beta   90.00
_cell.angle_gamma   90.00
#
_symmetry.space_group_name_H-M   'P 1'
#
loop_
_entity.id
_entity.type
_entity.pdbx_description
1 polymer ?
#
loop_
_entity_poly.entity_id
_entity_poly.type
_entity_poly.pdbx_seq_one_letter_code
_entity_poly.pdbx_strand_id
1 'polypeptide(L)'
;MLTDQRQHFHEAFGLVFATPFPCPEMLPAHAAEPDVTVSYGPVDTVTEPAYNGPWDQIQFVDDNILYNRTGVTRAAVRDGNSITLQRMPWVPDDEVRYAFLSIVMTALLPQRGILSLHASTVSAATIPHRGRQLLALADFVESELVRA
;
A
#
# COMPACT_ATOMS: atom_id res chain seq x y z
N MET A 1 -24.05 -0.90 -11.09
CA MET A 1 -23.25 -2.12 -10.88
C MET A 1 -23.36 -2.48 -9.41
N LEU A 2 -23.72 -3.71 -9.07
CA LEU A 2 -23.74 -4.15 -7.67
C LEU A 2 -22.29 -4.37 -7.24
N THR A 3 -21.78 -3.50 -6.37
CA THR A 3 -20.52 -3.72 -5.68
C THR A 3 -20.66 -4.97 -4.83
N ASP A 4 -19.79 -5.97 -5.03
CA ASP A 4 -19.69 -7.12 -4.13
C ASP A 4 -19.56 -6.59 -2.70
N GLN A 5 -20.53 -6.95 -1.84
CA GLN A 5 -20.61 -6.46 -0.46
C GLN A 5 -19.73 -7.31 0.48
N ARG A 6 -19.00 -8.30 -0.05
CA ARG A 6 -18.09 -9.10 0.76
C ARG A 6 -16.87 -8.27 1.15
N GLN A 7 -16.63 -8.21 2.45
CA GLN A 7 -15.36 -7.73 2.97
C GLN A 7 -14.30 -8.83 2.82
N HIS A 8 -13.14 -8.43 2.33
CA HIS A 8 -11.96 -9.26 2.22
C HIS A 8 -10.97 -8.86 3.33
N PHE A 9 -10.44 -9.84 4.04
CA PHE A 9 -9.51 -9.60 5.15
C PHE A 9 -8.08 -9.92 4.70
N HIS A 10 -7.21 -8.94 4.87
CA HIS A 10 -5.82 -9.00 4.45
C HIS A 10 -4.90 -8.46 5.54
N GLU A 11 -3.66 -8.92 5.57
CA GLU A 11 -2.61 -8.42 6.46
C GLU A 11 -1.49 -7.77 5.65
N ALA A 12 -1.07 -6.57 6.08
CA ALA A 12 0.14 -5.91 5.62
C ALA A 12 0.67 -4.97 6.70
N PHE A 13 1.99 -4.82 6.80
CA PHE A 13 2.62 -3.95 7.81
C PHE A 13 2.23 -4.27 9.27
N GLY A 14 1.84 -5.53 9.55
CA GLY A 14 1.34 -5.96 10.86
C GLY A 14 -0.05 -5.44 11.21
N LEU A 15 -0.81 -4.96 10.22
CA LEU A 15 -2.18 -4.46 10.37
C LEU A 15 -3.15 -5.34 9.59
N VAL A 16 -4.34 -5.56 10.14
CA VAL A 16 -5.47 -6.23 9.47
C VAL A 16 -6.33 -5.19 8.75
N PHE A 17 -6.51 -5.39 7.44
CA PHE A 17 -7.33 -4.56 6.57
C PHE A 17 -8.61 -5.31 6.18
N ALA A 18 -9.75 -4.63 6.29
CA ALA A 18 -11.00 -5.03 5.65
C ALA A 18 -11.19 -4.22 4.36
N THR A 19 -11.18 -4.87 3.19
CA THR A 19 -11.29 -4.23 1.87
C THR A 19 -12.54 -4.66 1.12
N PRO A 20 -13.09 -3.83 0.21
CA PRO A 20 -14.27 -4.19 -0.59
C PRO A 20 -13.90 -4.96 -1.88
N PHE A 21 -12.62 -5.28 -2.06
CA PHE A 21 -12.08 -6.03 -3.19
C PHE A 21 -10.92 -6.92 -2.72
N PRO A 22 -10.63 -8.03 -3.40
CA PRO A 22 -9.50 -8.88 -3.06
C PRO A 22 -8.16 -8.19 -3.36
N CYS A 23 -7.22 -8.31 -2.43
CA CYS A 23 -5.84 -7.83 -2.57
C CYS A 23 -4.86 -9.01 -2.56
N PRO A 24 -4.58 -9.66 -3.70
CA PRO A 24 -3.65 -10.79 -3.76
C PRO A 24 -2.20 -10.42 -3.43
N GLU A 25 -1.84 -9.13 -3.47
CA GLU A 25 -0.53 -8.61 -3.08
C GLU A 25 -0.31 -8.58 -1.57
N MET A 26 -1.38 -8.70 -0.78
CA MET A 26 -1.33 -8.72 0.69
C MET A 26 -1.50 -10.14 1.20
N LEU A 27 -1.03 -10.40 2.42
CA LEU A 27 -1.22 -11.71 3.04
C LEU A 27 -2.72 -11.91 3.34
N PRO A 28 -3.28 -13.11 3.15
CA PRO A 28 -4.65 -13.38 3.59
C PRO A 28 -4.70 -13.34 5.12
N ALA A 29 -5.68 -12.64 5.68
CA ALA A 29 -5.94 -12.66 7.11
C ALA A 29 -7.22 -13.47 7.39
N HIS A 30 -7.24 -14.18 8.52
CA HIS A 30 -8.49 -14.73 9.03
C HIS A 30 -9.39 -13.59 9.49
N ALA A 31 -10.70 -13.75 9.35
CA ALA A 31 -11.69 -12.75 9.77
C ALA A 31 -11.47 -12.40 11.26
N ALA A 32 -10.90 -11.23 11.48
CA ALA A 32 -10.60 -10.63 12.77
C ALA A 32 -11.14 -9.19 12.76
N GLU A 33 -11.13 -8.54 13.92
CA GLU A 33 -11.45 -7.12 14.00
C GLU A 33 -10.41 -6.33 13.17
N PRO A 34 -10.82 -5.55 12.15
CA PRO A 34 -9.88 -4.87 11.29
C PRO A 34 -9.27 -3.65 11.99
N ASP A 35 -7.94 -3.51 11.90
CA ASP A 35 -7.25 -2.27 12.29
C ASP A 35 -7.57 -1.12 11.33
N VAL A 36 -7.85 -1.46 10.07
CA VAL A 36 -8.11 -0.50 8.98
C VAL A 36 -9.31 -0.96 8.16
N THR A 37 -10.30 -0.09 8.01
CA THR A 37 -11.46 -0.34 7.15
C THR A 37 -11.36 0.47 5.87
N VAL A 38 -11.51 -0.21 4.73
CA VAL A 38 -11.58 0.41 3.41
C VAL A 38 -13.00 0.26 2.89
N SER A 39 -13.60 1.36 2.48
CA SER A 39 -14.98 1.37 1.97
C SER A 39 -15.11 2.24 0.74
N TYR A 40 -16.04 1.89 -0.14
CA TYR A 40 -16.46 2.77 -1.21
C TYR A 40 -17.44 3.84 -0.69
N GLY A 41 -17.25 5.09 -1.09
CA GLY A 41 -18.09 6.21 -0.68
C GLY A 41 -17.70 7.52 -1.36
N PRO A 42 -18.48 8.60 -1.16
CA PRO A 42 -18.12 9.92 -1.65
C PRO A 42 -16.88 10.45 -0.94
N VAL A 43 -16.00 11.12 -1.68
CA VAL A 43 -14.78 11.75 -1.20
C VAL A 43 -14.74 13.20 -1.70
N ASP A 44 -14.45 14.12 -0.78
CA ASP A 44 -14.36 15.55 -1.10
C ASP A 44 -13.33 15.82 -2.20
N THR A 45 -13.59 16.86 -2.98
CA THR A 45 -12.66 17.27 -4.04
C THR A 45 -11.46 17.95 -3.40
N VAL A 46 -10.26 17.69 -3.93
CA VAL A 46 -9.06 18.45 -3.58
C VAL A 46 -9.21 19.89 -4.09
N THR A 47 -9.16 20.86 -3.18
CA THR A 47 -9.29 22.30 -3.50
C THR A 47 -7.98 23.06 -3.34
N GLU A 48 -7.16 22.66 -2.36
CA GLU A 48 -5.91 23.31 -2.01
C GLU A 48 -4.78 22.27 -1.93
N PRO A 49 -4.28 21.80 -3.09
CA PRO A 49 -3.30 20.73 -3.13
C PRO A 49 -1.94 21.18 -2.59
N ALA A 50 -1.39 20.42 -1.64
CA ALA A 50 0.01 20.50 -1.26
C ALA A 50 0.93 19.92 -2.36
N TYR A 51 0.42 18.96 -3.13
CA TYR A 51 1.04 18.48 -4.37
C TYR A 51 0.01 18.47 -5.49
N ASN A 52 0.36 19.06 -6.64
CA ASN A 52 -0.52 19.20 -7.79
C ASN A 52 0.20 18.77 -9.08
N GLY A 53 0.31 17.46 -9.26
CA GLY A 53 0.87 16.85 -10.47
C GLY A 53 -0.14 16.74 -11.60
N PRO A 54 0.31 16.32 -12.81
CA PRO A 54 -0.57 16.17 -13.97
C PRO A 54 -1.65 15.09 -13.78
N TRP A 55 -1.37 14.07 -12.96
CA TRP A 55 -2.27 12.92 -12.75
C TRP A 55 -2.68 12.72 -11.30
N ASP A 56 -2.00 13.38 -10.37
CA ASP A 56 -2.09 13.11 -8.95
C ASP A 56 -2.14 14.42 -8.17
N GLN A 57 -3.09 14.54 -7.25
CA GLN A 57 -3.21 15.68 -6.34
C GLN A 57 -3.30 15.18 -4.91
N ILE A 58 -2.60 15.84 -3.99
CA ILE A 58 -2.59 15.50 -2.57
C ILE A 58 -2.86 16.76 -1.77
N GLN A 59 -3.79 16.68 -0.82
CA GLN A 59 -4.10 17.74 0.14
C GLN A 59 -4.10 17.16 1.56
N PHE A 60 -3.51 17.89 2.49
CA PHE A 60 -3.53 17.57 3.92
C PHE A 60 -4.64 18.39 4.60
N VAL A 61 -5.45 17.77 5.44
CA VAL A 61 -6.57 18.39 6.17
C VAL A 61 -6.59 17.87 7.61
N ASP A 62 -6.10 18.65 8.57
CA ASP A 62 -6.12 18.32 10.00
C ASP A 62 -5.73 16.85 10.28
N ASP A 63 -4.50 16.49 9.90
CA ASP A 63 -3.90 15.14 9.94
C ASP A 63 -4.47 14.09 8.97
N ASN A 64 -5.57 14.41 8.27
CA ASN A 64 -6.14 13.57 7.21
C ASN A 64 -5.53 13.90 5.85
N ILE A 65 -5.66 12.96 4.92
CA ILE A 65 -5.16 13.12 3.55
C ILE A 65 -6.30 12.92 2.57
N LEU A 66 -6.44 13.87 1.64
CA LEU A 66 -7.21 13.71 0.43
C LEU A 66 -6.25 13.47 -0.74
N TYR A 67 -6.53 12.42 -1.49
CA TYR A 67 -5.80 12.07 -2.70
C TYR A 67 -6.76 12.00 -3.88
N ASN A 68 -6.35 12.55 -5.01
CA ASN A 68 -7.07 12.45 -6.27
C ASN A 68 -6.13 11.92 -7.34
N ARG A 69 -6.47 10.75 -7.90
CA ARG A 69 -5.87 10.25 -9.15
C ARG A 69 -6.82 10.58 -10.28
N THR A 70 -6.44 11.56 -11.10
CA THR A 70 -7.30 12.12 -12.15
C THR A 70 -7.84 11.03 -13.06
N GLY A 71 -9.17 10.94 -13.15
CA GLY A 71 -9.87 9.97 -14.00
C GLY A 71 -9.94 8.54 -13.45
N VAL A 72 -9.35 8.26 -12.27
CA VAL A 72 -9.29 6.93 -11.66
C VAL A 72 -10.12 6.83 -10.39
N THR A 73 -9.67 7.50 -9.32
CA THR A 73 -10.29 7.41 -8.00
C THR A 73 -9.91 8.63 -7.15
N ARG A 74 -10.76 8.94 -6.17
CA ARG A 74 -10.39 9.78 -5.03
C ARG A 74 -10.30 8.94 -3.78
N ALA A 75 -9.42 9.31 -2.87
CA ALA A 75 -9.27 8.64 -1.59
C ALA A 75 -9.24 9.66 -0.46
N ALA A 76 -9.86 9.32 0.65
CA ALA A 76 -9.70 10.01 1.92
C ALA A 76 -9.12 9.03 2.94
N VAL A 77 -8.03 9.41 3.58
CA VAL A 77 -7.34 8.63 4.61
C VAL A 77 -7.47 9.37 5.92
N ARG A 78 -8.13 8.74 6.90
CA ARG A 78 -8.49 9.37 8.17
C ARG A 78 -8.13 8.56 9.39
N ASP A 79 -7.71 9.27 10.44
CA ASP A 79 -7.50 8.78 11.80
C ASP A 79 -6.59 7.53 11.91
N GLY A 80 -5.77 7.27 10.90
CA GLY A 80 -4.96 6.07 10.75
C GLY A 80 -5.75 4.77 10.56
N ASN A 81 -7.08 4.77 10.58
CA ASN A 81 -7.89 3.54 10.61
C ASN A 81 -8.98 3.47 9.53
N SER A 82 -9.22 4.55 8.79
CA SER A 82 -10.29 4.62 7.80
C SER A 82 -9.79 5.09 6.46
N ILE A 83 -10.19 4.37 5.41
CA ILE A 83 -9.95 4.75 4.01
C ILE A 83 -11.29 4.73 3.28
N THR A 84 -11.66 5.89 2.74
CA THR A 84 -12.80 5.99 1.81
C THR A 84 -12.28 6.11 0.39
N LEU A 85 -12.76 5.27 -0.52
CA LEU A 85 -12.44 5.31 -1.95
C LEU A 85 -13.67 5.74 -2.75
N GLN A 86 -13.49 6.69 -3.65
CA GLN A 86 -14.49 7.07 -4.64
C GLN A 86 -13.99 6.71 -6.03
N ARG A 87 -14.38 5.52 -6.50
CA ARG A 87 -14.07 5.00 -7.84
C ARG A 87 -14.84 5.76 -8.92
N MET A 88 -14.20 6.04 -10.05
CA MET A 88 -14.89 6.50 -11.26
C MET A 88 -15.63 5.33 -11.93
N PRO A 89 -16.87 5.52 -12.45
CA PRO A 89 -17.75 4.42 -12.85
C PRO A 89 -17.19 3.43 -13.89
N TRP A 90 -16.31 3.89 -14.78
CA TRP A 90 -15.75 3.10 -15.89
C TRP A 90 -14.40 2.45 -15.55
N VAL A 91 -13.79 2.82 -14.43
CA VAL A 91 -12.44 2.39 -14.07
C VAL A 91 -12.52 1.00 -13.47
N PRO A 92 -11.69 0.01 -13.86
CA PRO A 92 -11.70 -1.32 -13.27
C PRO A 92 -11.10 -1.37 -11.84
N ASP A 93 -11.41 -2.43 -11.08
CA ASP A 93 -10.98 -2.52 -9.66
C ASP A 93 -9.47 -2.66 -9.48
N ASP A 94 -8.74 -3.18 -10.47
CA ASP A 94 -7.28 -3.27 -10.48
C ASP A 94 -6.60 -1.90 -10.48
N GLU A 95 -7.12 -0.93 -11.21
CA GLU A 95 -6.63 0.46 -11.20
C GLU A 95 -6.91 1.16 -9.86
N VAL A 96 -8.08 0.93 -9.28
CA VAL A 96 -8.41 1.45 -7.94
C VAL A 96 -7.54 0.79 -6.87
N ARG A 97 -7.32 -0.52 -6.98
CA ARG A 97 -6.45 -1.30 -6.10
C ARG A 97 -5.00 -0.85 -6.23
N TYR A 98 -4.53 -0.50 -7.43
CA TYR A 98 -3.21 0.07 -7.63
C TYR A 98 -3.06 1.43 -6.91
N ALA A 99 -4.04 2.31 -7.03
CA ALA A 99 -4.06 3.57 -6.28
C ALA A 99 -4.09 3.33 -4.76
N PHE A 100 -4.86 2.33 -4.31
CA PHE A 100 -4.91 1.92 -2.91
C PHE A 100 -3.54 1.43 -2.40
N LEU A 101 -2.94 0.45 -3.07
CA LEU A 101 -1.66 -0.17 -2.69
C LEU A 101 -0.44 0.76 -2.81
N SER A 102 -0.59 1.91 -3.46
CA SER A 102 0.45 2.92 -3.62
C SER A 102 0.30 4.03 -2.58
N ILE A 103 -0.04 5.24 -3.03
CA ILE A 103 0.02 6.45 -2.20
C ILE A 103 -1.00 6.43 -1.06
N VAL A 104 -2.13 5.74 -1.21
CA VAL A 104 -3.16 5.69 -0.16
C VAL A 104 -2.66 4.89 1.05
N MET A 105 -2.02 3.73 0.85
CA MET A 105 -1.36 3.02 1.95
C MET A 105 -0.18 3.83 2.51
N THR A 106 0.63 4.45 1.65
CA THR A 106 1.73 5.33 2.09
C THR A 106 1.24 6.51 2.93
N ALA A 107 0.04 7.04 2.67
CA ALA A 107 -0.59 8.11 3.43
C ALA A 107 -1.09 7.65 4.81
N LEU A 108 -1.56 6.41 4.91
CA LEU A 108 -2.08 5.83 6.16
C LEU A 108 -0.99 5.55 7.19
N LEU A 109 0.14 4.98 6.76
CA LEU A 109 1.17 4.47 7.66
C LEU A 109 1.78 5.56 8.57
N PRO A 110 2.08 6.78 8.09
CA PRO A 110 2.58 7.87 8.95
C PRO A 110 1.59 8.32 10.02
N GLN A 111 0.27 8.26 9.79
CA GLN A 111 -0.74 8.55 10.82
C GLN A 111 -0.67 7.57 12.00
N ARG A 112 -0.03 6.42 11.80
CA ARG A 112 0.24 5.40 12.82
C ARG A 112 1.68 5.39 13.32
N GLY A 113 2.51 6.36 12.93
CA GLY A 113 3.93 6.38 13.26
C GLY A 113 4.75 5.28 12.58
N ILE A 114 4.23 4.67 11.51
CA ILE A 114 4.91 3.65 10.72
C ILE A 114 5.58 4.31 9.52
N LEU A 115 6.89 4.14 9.39
CA LEU A 115 7.65 4.64 8.23
C LEU A 115 7.47 3.70 7.03
N SER A 116 6.89 4.22 5.95
CA SER A 116 6.78 3.52 4.67
C SER A 116 8.08 3.67 3.86
N LEU A 117 8.70 2.56 3.47
CA LEU A 117 9.88 2.55 2.61
C LEU A 117 9.59 1.81 1.30
N HIS A 118 9.88 2.44 0.17
CA HIS A 118 9.91 1.76 -1.13
C HIS A 118 11.24 1.03 -1.30
N ALA A 119 11.42 -0.02 -0.50
CA ALA A 119 12.66 -0.78 -0.42
C ALA A 119 12.40 -2.28 -0.63
N SER A 120 13.40 -2.97 -1.18
CA SER A 120 13.41 -4.43 -1.22
C SER A 120 14.02 -4.97 0.07
N THR A 121 13.37 -5.95 0.70
CA THR A 121 13.91 -6.64 1.88
C THR A 121 14.15 -8.11 1.55
N VAL A 122 15.31 -8.64 1.95
CA VAL A 122 15.62 -10.06 1.91
C VAL A 122 15.78 -10.59 3.32
N SER A 123 15.15 -11.72 3.63
CA SER A 123 15.42 -12.46 4.86
C SER A 123 16.52 -13.49 4.57
N ALA A 124 17.71 -13.28 5.12
CA ALA A 124 18.81 -14.23 5.01
C ALA A 124 18.88 -15.07 6.29
N ALA A 125 18.69 -16.39 6.16
CA ALA A 125 18.92 -17.30 7.28
C ALA A 125 20.41 -17.34 7.62
N THR A 126 20.76 -17.12 8.89
CA THR A 126 22.12 -17.38 9.36
C THR A 126 22.33 -18.89 9.43
N ILE A 127 23.14 -19.43 8.52
CA ILE A 127 23.61 -20.82 8.62
C ILE A 127 24.77 -20.83 9.63
N PRO A 128 24.64 -21.51 10.79
CA PRO A 128 25.75 -21.57 11.74
C PRO A 128 26.89 -22.40 11.16
N HIS A 129 27.99 -21.74 10.77
CA HIS A 129 29.18 -22.42 10.29
C HIS A 129 30.01 -22.95 11.47
N ARG A 130 30.05 -24.27 11.64
CA ARG A 130 31.06 -24.93 12.48
C ARG A 130 32.39 -24.94 11.72
N GLY A 131 33.18 -23.87 11.88
CA GLY A 131 34.64 -23.87 11.69
C GLY A 131 35.19 -24.28 10.31
N ARG A 132 34.77 -23.64 9.22
CA ARG A 132 35.56 -23.60 7.97
C ARG A 132 35.53 -22.19 7.38
N GLN A 133 36.72 -21.64 7.11
CA GLN A 133 36.90 -20.34 6.45
C GLN A 133 36.17 -20.33 5.10
N LEU A 134 35.28 -19.35 4.91
CA LEU A 134 34.67 -19.03 3.62
C LEU A 134 35.70 -18.33 2.73
N LEU A 135 36.28 -19.06 1.79
CA LEU A 135 36.93 -18.47 0.61
C LEU A 135 35.95 -18.35 -0.58
N ALA A 136 34.69 -18.80 -0.43
CA ALA A 136 33.78 -18.96 -1.57
C ALA A 136 32.77 -17.81 -1.80
N LEU A 137 32.78 -16.74 -0.98
CA LEU A 137 31.87 -15.61 -1.20
C LEU A 137 32.47 -14.47 -2.04
N ALA A 138 33.80 -14.46 -2.26
CA ALA A 138 34.43 -13.49 -3.16
C ALA A 138 34.14 -13.81 -4.65
N ASP A 139 34.05 -15.09 -5.00
CA ASP A 139 33.90 -15.51 -6.40
C ASP A 139 32.49 -15.29 -6.98
N PHE A 140 31.45 -15.19 -6.14
CA PHE A 140 30.08 -15.00 -6.63
C PHE A 140 29.78 -13.55 -7.01
N VAL A 141 30.41 -12.57 -6.34
CA VAL A 141 30.19 -11.15 -6.63
C VAL A 141 30.97 -10.70 -7.87
N GLU A 142 32.16 -11.26 -8.13
CA GLU A 142 32.96 -10.87 -9.32
C GLU A 142 32.39 -11.45 -10.64
N SER A 143 31.63 -12.54 -10.60
CA SER A 143 31.06 -13.17 -11.81
C SER A 143 29.95 -12.37 -12.49
N GLU A 144 29.17 -11.58 -11.74
CA GLU A 144 28.00 -10.85 -12.26
C GLU A 144 28.34 -9.40 -12.68
N LEU A 145 29.49 -8.86 -12.28
CA LEU A 145 29.90 -7.49 -12.60
C LEU A 145 30.71 -7.35 -13.91
N VAL A 146 31.04 -8.46 -14.60
CA VAL A 146 31.76 -8.45 -15.90
C VAL A 146 30.83 -8.73 -17.10
N ARG A 147 29.51 -8.74 -16.90
CA ARG A 147 28.52 -8.93 -17.99
C ARG A 147 27.48 -7.81 -18.10
N ALA A 148 27.87 -6.56 -17.82
CA ALA A 148 27.12 -5.37 -18.21
C ALA A 148 27.97 -4.49 -19.14
#